data_AF-A0A3D2ICT8-F1
#
_entry.id   AF-A0A3D2ICT8-F1
#
_cell.length_a   1.000
_cell.length_b   1.000
_cell.length_c   1.000
_cell.angle_alpha   90.00
_cell.angle_beta   90.00
_cell.angle_gamma   90.00
#
_symmetry.space_group_name_H-M   'P 1'
#
loop_
_entity.id
_entity.type
_entity.pdbx_description
1 polymer ?
#
loop_
_entity_poly.entity_id
_entity_poly.type
_entity_poly.pdbx_seq_one_letter_code
_entity_poly.pdbx_strand_id
1 'polypeptide(L)'
;RWSTFIYILFLILKPFSKLIADSTIFMEKYLPKPSNKMTTEDIRTMAEVSEQDGSIKEDEREIIENVIEFGNITVREIMTSRVNIIAVSTQD
;
A
#
# COMPACT_ATOMS: atom_id res chain seq x y z
N ARG A 1 24.63 -12.87 -51.10
CA ARG A 1 23.25 -12.51 -51.52
C ARG A 1 22.25 -12.54 -50.36
N TRP A 2 22.21 -13.60 -49.54
CA TRP A 2 21.34 -13.64 -48.34
C TRP A 2 21.82 -12.75 -47.18
N SER A 3 23.14 -12.61 -47.00
CA SER A 3 23.73 -11.73 -45.99
C SER A 3 23.31 -10.25 -46.14
N THR A 4 23.21 -9.75 -47.38
CA THR A 4 22.79 -8.37 -47.66
C THR A 4 21.32 -8.13 -47.29
N PHE A 5 20.46 -9.13 -47.53
CA PHE A 5 19.05 -9.08 -47.14
C PHE A 5 18.88 -9.03 -45.61
N ILE A 6 19.63 -9.86 -44.88
CA ILE A 6 19.65 -9.85 -43.40
C ILE A 6 20.18 -8.52 -42.86
N TYR A 7 21.20 -7.94 -43.50
CA TYR A 7 21.77 -6.66 -43.08
C TYR A 7 20.80 -5.49 -43.25
N ILE A 8 20.06 -5.44 -44.37
CA ILE A 8 19.02 -4.42 -44.61
C ILE A 8 17.88 -4.58 -43.61
N LEU A 9 17.47 -5.83 -43.32
CA LEU A 9 16.46 -6.12 -42.31
C LEU A 9 16.89 -5.60 -40.92
N PHE A 10 18.12 -5.87 -40.51
CA PHE A 10 18.67 -5.40 -39.23
C PHE A 10 18.83 -3.87 -39.16
N LEU A 11 19.19 -3.24 -40.29
CA LEU A 11 19.31 -1.79 -40.41
C LEU A 11 17.98 -1.08 -40.21
N ILE A 12 16.88 -1.68 -40.67
CA ILE A 12 15.51 -1.17 -40.50
C ILE A 12 14.95 -1.53 -39.12
N LEU A 13 15.31 -2.69 -38.56
CA LEU A 13 14.82 -3.14 -37.26
C LEU A 13 15.35 -2.30 -36.09
N LYS A 14 16.59 -1.80 -36.19
CA LYS A 14 17.21 -0.96 -35.16
C LYS A 14 16.45 0.33 -34.85
N PRO A 15 16.13 1.21 -35.82
CA PRO A 15 15.36 2.42 -35.54
C PRO A 15 13.93 2.09 -35.11
N PHE A 16 13.35 0.99 -35.61
CA PHE A 16 12.02 0.53 -35.21
C PHE A 16 11.96 0.10 -33.74
N SER A 17 12.95 -0.67 -33.28
CA SER A 17 13.07 -1.06 -31.87
C SER A 17 13.26 0.15 -30.95
N LYS A 18 14.06 1.14 -31.38
CA LYS A 18 14.25 2.39 -30.64
C LYS A 18 12.95 3.19 -30.52
N LEU A 19 12.17 3.30 -31.60
CA LEU A 19 10.88 4.00 -31.58
C LEU A 19 9.90 3.42 -30.57
N ILE A 20 9.83 2.08 -30.48
CA ILE A 20 8.96 1.40 -29.52
C ILE A 20 9.44 1.67 -28.09
N ALA A 21 10.74 1.56 -27.84
CA ALA A 21 11.30 1.82 -26.51
C ALA A 21 11.06 3.28 -26.06
N ASP A 22 11.29 4.24 -26.95
CA ASP A 22 11.05 5.66 -26.68
C ASP A 22 9.55 5.93 -26.42
N SER A 23 8.65 5.25 -27.15
CA SER A 23 7.21 5.32 -26.93
C SER A 23 6.80 4.75 -25.57
N THR A 24 7.39 3.63 -25.13
CA THR A 24 7.11 3.05 -23.81
C THR A 24 7.55 3.97 -22.68
N ILE A 25 8.75 4.57 -22.79
CA ILE A 25 9.27 5.51 -21.77
C ILE A 25 8.43 6.79 -21.72
N PHE A 26 7.99 7.28 -22.89
CA PHE A 26 7.06 8.40 -22.96
C PHE A 26 5.75 8.05 -22.23
N MET A 27 5.15 6.91 -22.54
CA MET A 27 3.92 6.45 -21.88
C MET A 27 4.10 6.35 -20.35
N GLU A 28 5.20 5.77 -19.88
CA GLU A 28 5.49 5.67 -18.44
C GLU A 28 5.58 7.04 -17.74
N LYS A 29 6.04 8.08 -18.45
CA LYS A 29 6.13 9.46 -17.93
C LYS A 29 4.76 10.15 -17.83
N TYR A 30 3.82 9.83 -18.71
CA TYR A 30 2.47 10.41 -18.72
C TYR A 30 1.45 9.55 -17.95
N LEU A 31 1.78 8.30 -17.66
CA LEU A 31 0.98 7.44 -16.80
C LEU A 31 1.16 7.87 -15.34
N PRO A 32 0.07 8.13 -14.60
CA PRO A 32 0.17 8.29 -13.17
C PRO A 32 0.72 6.98 -12.59
N LYS A 33 1.89 7.04 -11.94
CA LYS A 33 2.40 5.89 -11.19
C LYS A 33 1.31 5.46 -10.21
N PRO A 34 0.93 4.16 -10.18
CA PRO A 34 -0.03 3.70 -9.19
C PRO A 34 0.56 4.05 -7.83
N SER A 35 -0.09 4.97 -7.12
CA SER A 35 0.27 5.23 -5.75
C SER A 35 -0.19 4.02 -4.98
N ASN A 36 0.73 3.13 -4.61
CA ASN A 36 0.48 2.01 -3.68
C ASN A 36 0.22 2.55 -2.26
N LYS A 37 -0.66 3.53 -2.14
CA LYS A 37 -1.13 4.07 -0.88
C LYS A 37 -2.31 3.20 -0.47
N MET A 38 -1.99 2.15 0.30
CA MET A 38 -2.99 1.39 1.03
C MET A 38 -3.70 2.34 2.01
N THR A 39 -5.02 2.33 1.99
CA THR A 39 -5.86 3.04 2.95
C THR A 39 -6.25 2.11 4.11
N THR A 40 -6.71 2.69 5.20
CA THR A 40 -7.26 1.93 6.33
C THR A 40 -8.45 1.05 5.91
N GLU A 41 -9.26 1.54 4.97
CA GLU A 41 -10.41 0.79 4.44
C GLU A 41 -9.97 -0.43 3.63
N ASP A 42 -8.88 -0.31 2.88
CA ASP A 42 -8.31 -1.45 2.16
C ASP A 42 -7.84 -2.54 3.13
N ILE A 43 -7.24 -2.15 4.26
CA ILE A 43 -6.79 -3.09 5.31
C ILE A 43 -7.99 -3.77 5.99
N ARG A 44 -9.06 -3.01 6.28
CA ARG A 44 -10.32 -3.56 6.83
C ARG A 44 -10.92 -4.60 5.88
N THR A 45 -10.99 -4.27 4.61
CA THR A 45 -11.49 -5.17 3.55
C THR A 45 -10.62 -6.43 3.46
N MET A 46 -9.29 -6.29 3.52
CA MET A 46 -8.38 -7.44 3.51
C MET A 46 -8.58 -8.36 4.73
N ALA A 47 -8.80 -7.79 5.92
CA ALA A 47 -9.05 -8.57 7.13
C ALA A 47 -10.39 -9.34 7.03
N GLU A 48 -11.44 -8.71 6.53
CA GLU A 48 -12.74 -9.37 6.32
C GLU A 48 -12.65 -10.52 5.31
N VAL A 49 -11.96 -10.32 4.19
CA VAL A 49 -11.74 -11.39 3.20
C VAL A 49 -10.90 -12.52 3.80
N SER A 50 -9.90 -12.19 4.62
CA SER A 50 -9.02 -13.17 5.27
C SER A 50 -9.77 -14.03 6.31
N GLU A 51 -10.75 -13.46 7.00
CA GLU A 51 -11.64 -14.17 7.92
C GLU A 51 -12.57 -15.12 7.14
N GLN A 52 -13.16 -14.66 6.04
CA GLN A 52 -14.03 -15.46 5.18
C GLN A 52 -13.29 -16.64 4.53
N ASP A 53 -12.03 -16.43 4.14
CA ASP A 53 -11.14 -17.49 3.61
C ASP A 53 -10.67 -18.47 4.71
N GLY A 54 -10.97 -18.16 5.99
CA GLY A 54 -10.58 -18.97 7.15
C GLY A 54 -9.10 -18.87 7.51
N SER A 55 -8.37 -17.94 6.90
CA SER A 55 -6.95 -17.70 7.15
C SER A 55 -6.69 -17.00 8.50
N ILE A 56 -7.65 -16.20 8.96
CA ILE A 56 -7.69 -15.62 10.31
C ILE A 56 -9.03 -15.93 10.96
N LYS A 57 -9.05 -15.94 12.29
CA LYS A 57 -10.27 -16.12 13.08
C LYS A 57 -10.97 -14.78 13.37
N GLU A 58 -12.21 -14.86 13.84
CA GLU A 58 -13.02 -13.69 14.21
C GLU A 58 -12.37 -12.85 15.33
N ASP A 59 -11.76 -13.48 16.33
CA ASP A 59 -11.02 -12.81 17.40
C ASP A 59 -9.75 -12.09 16.88
N GLU A 60 -9.07 -12.68 15.91
CA GLU A 60 -7.91 -12.07 15.25
C GLU A 60 -8.32 -10.86 14.39
N ARG A 61 -9.48 -10.93 13.70
CA ARG A 61 -10.06 -9.78 12.99
C ARG A 61 -10.41 -8.66 13.96
N GLU A 62 -11.04 -8.98 15.09
CA GLU A 62 -11.40 -8.00 16.11
C GLU A 62 -10.16 -7.26 16.66
N ILE A 63 -9.05 -7.97 16.84
CA ILE A 63 -7.78 -7.36 17.23
C ILE A 63 -7.28 -6.37 16.17
N ILE A 64 -7.34 -6.72 14.88
CA ILE A 64 -6.93 -5.83 13.78
C ILE A 64 -7.77 -4.55 13.77
N GLU A 65 -9.08 -4.69 13.94
CA GLU A 65 -10.01 -3.56 14.01
C GLU A 65 -9.68 -2.63 15.19
N ASN A 66 -9.47 -3.20 16.38
CA ASN A 66 -9.09 -2.45 17.57
C ASN A 66 -7.75 -1.70 17.42
N VAL A 67 -6.77 -2.29 16.72
CA VAL A 67 -5.48 -1.62 16.45
C VAL A 67 -5.65 -0.42 15.53
N ILE A 68 -6.51 -0.55 14.51
CA ILE A 68 -6.85 0.55 13.60
C ILE A 68 -7.55 1.68 14.37
N GLU A 69 -8.53 1.35 15.20
CA GLU A 69 -9.26 2.31 16.02
C GLU A 69 -8.34 3.00 17.04
N PHE A 70 -7.45 2.24 17.68
CA PHE A 70 -6.50 2.76 18.67
C PHE A 70 -5.65 3.92 18.14
N GLY A 71 -5.23 3.87 16.87
CA GLY A 71 -4.49 4.97 16.24
C GLY A 71 -5.26 6.29 16.15
N ASN A 72 -6.59 6.23 16.19
CA ASN A 72 -7.48 7.38 16.17
C ASN A 72 -7.97 7.80 17.57
N ILE A 73 -7.77 6.95 18.59
CA ILE A 73 -8.15 7.24 19.97
C ILE A 73 -7.19 8.29 20.56
N THR A 74 -7.76 9.34 21.12
CA THR A 74 -7.06 10.38 21.85
C THR A 74 -6.96 10.06 23.33
N VAL A 75 -5.92 10.57 24.00
CA VAL A 75 -5.70 10.36 25.45
C VAL A 75 -6.92 10.76 26.28
N ARG A 76 -7.66 11.80 25.86
CA ARG A 76 -8.85 12.28 26.55
C ARG A 76 -9.96 11.22 26.63
N GLU A 77 -10.06 10.34 25.65
CA GLU A 77 -11.11 9.33 25.56
C GLU A 77 -10.88 8.16 26.51
N ILE A 78 -9.62 7.88 26.88
CA ILE A 78 -9.25 6.72 27.71
C ILE A 78 -8.64 7.08 29.06
N MET A 79 -8.26 8.35 29.28
CA MET A 79 -7.67 8.77 30.55
C MET A 79 -8.67 8.68 31.69
N THR A 80 -8.18 8.35 32.89
CA THR A 80 -8.95 8.52 34.12
C THR A 80 -9.22 10.01 34.36
N SER A 81 -10.49 10.38 34.54
CA SER A 81 -10.89 11.75 34.90
C SER A 81 -10.14 12.21 36.15
N ARG A 82 -9.73 13.48 36.19
CA ARG A 82 -8.97 14.06 37.33
C ARG A 82 -9.67 13.87 38.68
N VAL A 83 -11.00 13.89 38.70
CA VAL A 83 -11.82 13.69 39.91
C VAL A 83 -11.70 12.26 40.45
N ASN A 84 -11.38 11.30 39.59
CA ASN A 84 -11.29 9.88 39.91
C ASN A 84 -9.84 9.39 40.10
N ILE A 85 -8.85 10.29 40.08
CA ILE A 85 -7.44 9.94 40.26
C ILE A 85 -7.17 9.71 41.75
N ILE A 86 -6.64 8.53 42.09
CA ILE A 86 -6.07 8.25 43.42
C ILE A 86 -4.60 8.70 43.38
N ALA A 87 -4.28 9.76 44.11
CA ALA A 87 -2.93 10.32 44.19
C ALA A 87 -2.38 10.22 45.62
N VAL A 88 -1.07 10.01 45.73
CA VAL A 88 -0.33 10.08 47.00
C VAL A 88 0.38 11.43 47.12
N SER A 89 0.42 11.99 48.33
CA SER A 89 1.21 13.21 48.59
C SER A 89 2.70 12.88 48.48
N THR A 90 3.46 13.74 47.81
CA THR A 90 4.93 13.62 47.69
C THR A 90 5.68 14.37 48.77
N GLN A 91 4.98 15.03 49.70
CA GLN A 91 5.57 15.65 50.88
C GLN A 91 5.60 14.65 52.03
N ASP A 92 6.73 13.93 52.10
CA ASP A 92 7.42 13.52 53.33
C ASP A 92 8.86 14.06 53.26
#